data_AF-A0A945W2F8-F1
#
_entry.id   AF-A0A945W2F8-F1
#
_cell.length_a   1.000
_cell.length_b   1.000
_cell.length_c   1.000
_cell.angle_alpha   90.00
_cell.angle_beta   90.00
_cell.angle_gamma   90.00
#
_symmetry.space_group_name_H-M   'P 1'
#
loop_
_entity.id
_entity.type
_entity.pdbx_description
1 polymer ?
#
loop_
_entity_poly.entity_id
_entity_poly.type
_entity_poly.pdbx_seq_one_letter_code
_entity_poly.pdbx_strand_id
1 'polypeptide(L)'
;MELRLLFLFLFFLLFPWFGVIGSNSPNIIAGRDIYMSICSSCHGINGKASINYAPSFYYGERLEKDISILVKSVREGLGRMAPQEGNLKDLQITDAISYARTLQKYFKKEEDEDQKYEEYSVSGALVDQKLLPPQSRRENKTGFYETNENGQSIFFNYDGSIWTN
;
A
#
# COMPACT_ATOMS: atom_id res chain seq x y z
N MET A 1 30.33 33.04 44.48
CA MET A 1 29.57 32.56 43.30
C MET A 1 29.90 31.12 42.91
N GLU A 2 30.80 30.43 43.63
CA GLU A 2 31.35 29.13 43.20
C GLU A 2 30.54 27.88 43.62
N LEU A 3 29.68 27.97 44.64
CA LEU A 3 28.92 26.80 45.15
C LEU A 3 27.69 26.46 44.29
N ARG A 4 27.19 27.43 43.51
CA ARG A 4 26.02 27.28 42.63
C ARG A 4 26.37 26.60 41.30
N LEU A 5 27.63 26.69 40.86
CA LEU A 5 28.13 25.99 39.66
C LEU A 5 28.42 24.51 39.93
N LEU A 6 28.92 24.16 41.12
CA LEU A 6 29.20 22.75 41.48
C LEU A 6 27.92 21.89 41.57
N PHE A 7 26.80 22.45 42.03
CA PHE A 7 25.52 21.75 42.06
C PHE A 7 24.94 21.47 40.66
N LEU A 8 25.16 22.37 39.69
CA LEU A 8 24.72 22.17 38.30
C LEU A 8 25.57 21.10 37.59
N PHE A 9 26.85 20.99 37.95
CA PHE A 9 27.75 19.97 37.39
C PHE A 9 27.49 18.57 37.96
N LEU A 10 27.17 18.47 39.26
CA LEU A 10 26.91 17.19 39.92
C LEU A 10 25.53 16.61 39.56
N PHE A 11 24.57 17.47 39.21
CA PHE A 11 23.25 17.05 38.72
C PHE A 11 23.35 16.32 37.36
N PHE A 12 24.29 16.71 36.50
CA PHE A 12 24.47 16.11 35.17
C PHE A 12 25.22 14.77 35.20
N LEU A 13 26.03 14.51 36.24
CA LEU A 13 26.79 13.27 36.41
C LEU A 13 26.05 12.18 37.18
N LEU A 14 25.02 12.54 37.98
CA LEU A 14 24.20 11.58 38.74
C LEU A 14 22.81 11.32 38.16
N PHE A 15 22.39 12.04 37.12
CA PHE A 15 21.19 11.71 36.36
C PHE A 15 21.57 11.12 35.00
N PRO A 16 21.71 9.79 34.87
CA PRO A 16 21.81 9.14 33.57
C PRO A 16 20.44 9.22 32.89
N TRP A 17 20.08 10.40 32.39
CA TRP A 17 18.83 10.64 31.67
C TRP A 17 19.02 10.35 30.19
N PHE A 18 19.46 9.14 29.86
CA PHE A 18 19.30 8.59 28.52
C PHE A 18 18.62 7.25 28.66
N GLY A 19 17.33 7.31 28.98
CA GLY A 19 16.44 6.19 28.73
C GLY A 19 16.49 5.91 27.23
N VAL A 20 16.95 4.71 26.85
CA VAL A 20 16.87 4.22 25.48
C VAL A 20 15.40 4.13 25.13
N ILE A 21 14.92 5.09 24.34
CA ILE A 21 13.60 5.02 23.71
C ILE A 21 13.75 3.99 22.60
N GLY A 22 13.28 2.76 22.84
CA GLY A 22 13.17 1.75 21.78
C GLY A 22 12.23 2.26 20.70
N SER A 23 12.77 2.62 19.54
CA SER A 23 11.99 2.95 18.36
C SER A 23 11.49 1.65 17.73
N ASN A 24 10.20 1.37 17.86
CA ASN A 24 9.56 0.34 17.04
C ASN A 24 9.19 0.96 15.70
N SER A 25 10.08 0.86 14.71
CA SER A 25 9.77 1.26 13.35
C SER A 25 8.80 0.25 12.71
N PRO A 26 7.82 0.71 11.92
CA PRO A 26 6.89 -0.20 11.24
C PRO A 26 7.62 -1.15 10.28
N ASN A 27 7.25 -2.43 10.30
CA ASN A 27 7.75 -3.44 9.37
C ASN A 27 6.86 -3.49 8.12
N ILE A 28 7.30 -2.80 7.06
CA ILE A 28 6.56 -2.71 5.80
C ILE A 28 6.34 -4.08 5.12
N ILE A 29 7.29 -5.02 5.25
CA ILE A 29 7.19 -6.35 4.62
C ILE A 29 6.08 -7.15 5.31
N ALA A 30 6.10 -7.21 6.66
CA ALA A 30 5.03 -7.85 7.42
C ALA A 30 3.68 -7.15 7.21
N GLY A 31 3.69 -5.82 7.15
CA GLY A 31 2.52 -5.00 6.85
C GLY A 31 1.88 -5.30 5.50
N ARG A 32 2.69 -5.55 4.46
CA ARG A 32 2.20 -5.99 3.15
C ARG A 32 1.44 -7.30 3.26
N ASP A 33 2.01 -8.30 3.91
CA ASP A 33 1.41 -9.63 3.97
C ASP A 33 0.08 -9.61 4.75
N ILE A 34 -0.01 -8.79 5.82
CA ILE A 34 -1.26 -8.52 6.54
C ILE A 34 -2.26 -7.78 5.65
N TYR A 35 -1.82 -6.72 4.97
CA TYR A 35 -2.70 -5.94 4.09
C TYR A 35 -3.30 -6.80 2.99
N MET A 36 -2.48 -7.64 2.35
CA MET A 36 -2.92 -8.52 1.27
C MET A 36 -3.93 -9.56 1.78
N SER A 37 -3.71 -10.14 2.96
CA SER A 37 -4.58 -11.19 3.51
C SER A 37 -5.90 -10.67 4.07
N ILE A 38 -5.93 -9.46 4.64
CA ILE A 38 -7.10 -8.99 5.42
C ILE A 38 -7.73 -7.74 4.81
N CYS A 39 -6.94 -6.78 4.33
CA CYS A 39 -7.43 -5.44 3.98
C CYS A 39 -7.78 -5.29 2.49
N SER A 40 -7.04 -5.99 1.63
CA SER A 40 -7.08 -5.81 0.17
C SER A 40 -8.43 -6.16 -0.47
N SER A 41 -9.23 -7.02 0.15
CA SER A 41 -10.55 -7.41 -0.36
C SER A 41 -11.53 -6.23 -0.43
N CYS A 42 -11.39 -5.26 0.48
CA CYS A 42 -12.23 -4.06 0.49
C CYS A 42 -11.47 -2.82 -0.01
N HIS A 43 -10.19 -2.68 0.37
CA HIS A 43 -9.39 -1.50 0.05
C HIS A 43 -8.59 -1.63 -1.26
N GLY A 44 -8.67 -2.77 -1.94
CA GLY A 44 -7.98 -3.08 -3.19
C GLY A 44 -6.52 -3.47 -3.01
N ILE A 45 -6.02 -4.36 -3.86
CA ILE A 45 -4.62 -4.82 -3.84
C ILE A 45 -3.64 -3.65 -4.05
N ASN A 46 -4.01 -2.67 -4.85
CA ASN A 46 -3.22 -1.47 -5.14
C ASN A 46 -3.67 -0.25 -4.31
N GLY A 47 -4.51 -0.44 -3.30
CA GLY A 47 -5.08 0.64 -2.49
C GLY A 47 -6.25 1.38 -3.16
N LYS A 48 -6.65 1.04 -4.39
CA LYS A 48 -7.87 1.56 -5.00
C LYS A 48 -9.04 0.74 -4.49
N ALA A 49 -9.91 1.36 -3.68
CA ALA A 49 -11.00 0.67 -3.00
C ALA A 49 -11.84 -0.20 -3.95
N SER A 50 -12.08 -1.45 -3.55
CA SER A 50 -12.89 -2.43 -4.29
C SER A 50 -14.39 -2.28 -4.01
N ILE A 51 -14.75 -1.55 -2.96
CA ILE A 51 -16.13 -1.27 -2.57
C ILE A 51 -16.34 0.23 -2.28
N ASN A 52 -17.52 0.75 -2.59
CA ASN A 52 -17.84 2.19 -2.51
C ASN A 52 -17.77 2.80 -1.09
N TYR A 53 -17.82 1.98 -0.04
CA TYR A 53 -17.82 2.46 1.35
C TYR A 53 -16.45 2.35 2.04
N ALA A 54 -15.44 1.83 1.34
CA ALA A 54 -14.08 1.74 1.86
C ALA A 54 -13.26 2.93 1.32
N PRO A 55 -12.44 3.60 2.15
CA PRO A 55 -11.53 4.62 1.66
C PRO A 55 -10.49 4.03 0.70
N SER A 56 -10.24 4.78 -0.37
CA SER A 56 -9.23 4.49 -1.40
C SER A 56 -7.88 5.09 -0.99
N PHE A 57 -7.00 4.23 -0.47
CA PHE A 57 -5.63 4.60 -0.10
C PHE A 57 -4.78 5.04 -1.29
N TYR A 58 -5.11 4.59 -2.50
CA TYR A 58 -4.49 5.07 -3.74
C TYR A 58 -4.63 6.60 -3.88
N TYR A 59 -5.79 7.15 -3.53
CA TYR A 59 -6.06 8.59 -3.53
C TYR A 59 -5.67 9.27 -2.22
N GLY A 60 -5.18 8.51 -1.23
CA GLY A 60 -4.78 9.03 0.07
C GLY A 60 -5.90 9.20 1.08
N GLU A 61 -7.11 8.71 0.78
CA GLU A 61 -8.27 8.94 1.62
C GLU A 61 -8.02 8.42 3.04
N ARG A 62 -8.24 9.29 4.03
CA ARG A 62 -8.08 9.05 5.47
C ARG A 62 -6.63 8.87 5.93
N LEU A 63 -5.66 8.64 5.04
CA LEU A 63 -4.27 8.41 5.42
C LEU A 63 -3.58 9.63 6.03
N GLU A 64 -4.18 10.83 5.89
CA GLU A 64 -3.74 12.08 6.51
C GLU A 64 -3.90 12.11 8.04
N LYS A 65 -4.66 11.18 8.62
CA LYS A 65 -4.84 11.08 10.07
C LYS A 65 -3.60 10.54 10.77
N ASP A 66 -3.44 10.88 12.04
CA ASP A 66 -2.42 10.32 12.91
C ASP A 66 -2.52 8.80 13.00
N ILE A 67 -1.37 8.14 13.09
CA ILE A 67 -1.29 6.68 13.11
C ILE A 67 -2.11 6.07 14.26
N SER A 68 -2.15 6.70 15.43
CA SER A 68 -2.94 6.23 16.58
C SER A 68 -4.45 6.24 16.31
N ILE A 69 -4.95 7.24 15.57
CA ILE A 69 -6.36 7.34 15.16
C ILE A 69 -6.69 6.24 14.14
N LEU A 70 -5.78 6.00 13.19
CA LEU A 70 -5.95 4.93 12.20
C LEU A 70 -5.92 3.55 12.86
N VAL A 71 -4.96 3.29 13.74
CA VAL A 71 -4.86 2.03 14.50
C VAL A 71 -6.14 1.79 15.29
N LYS A 72 -6.64 2.82 16.00
CA LYS A 72 -7.92 2.74 16.72
C LYS A 72 -9.09 2.40 15.78
N SER A 73 -9.15 3.03 14.61
CA SER A 73 -10.22 2.78 13.63
C SER A 73 -10.21 1.35 13.11
N VAL A 74 -9.03 0.76 12.89
CA VAL A 74 -8.90 -0.64 12.44
C VAL A 74 -9.18 -1.61 13.58
N ARG A 75 -8.68 -1.33 14.79
CA ARG A 75 -8.86 -2.15 15.98
C ARG A 75 -10.34 -2.27 16.35
N GLU A 76 -11.00 -1.13 16.51
CA GLU A 76 -12.40 -1.04 16.99
C GLU A 76 -13.42 -1.11 15.85
N GLY A 77 -12.97 -1.06 14.59
CA GLY A 77 -13.84 -0.93 13.43
C GLY A 77 -14.34 0.50 13.23
N LEU A 78 -14.84 0.79 12.02
CA LEU A 78 -15.40 2.09 11.68
C LEU A 78 -16.41 1.97 10.55
N GLY A 79 -17.65 2.40 10.80
CA GLY A 79 -18.72 2.30 9.81
C GLY A 79 -18.99 0.84 9.44
N ARG A 80 -18.77 0.48 8.17
CA ARG A 80 -18.93 -0.89 7.66
C ARG A 80 -17.66 -1.76 7.80
N MET A 81 -16.54 -1.18 8.21
CA MET A 81 -15.31 -1.93 8.46
C MET A 81 -15.41 -2.69 9.78
N ALA A 82 -15.31 -4.01 9.73
CA ALA A 82 -15.35 -4.86 10.92
C ALA A 82 -14.12 -4.63 11.83
N PRO A 83 -14.28 -4.71 13.16
CA PRO A 83 -13.18 -4.60 14.11
C PRO A 83 -12.13 -5.70 13.89
N GLN A 84 -10.85 -5.35 14.05
CA GLN A 84 -9.72 -6.29 13.91
C GLN A 84 -9.04 -6.62 15.24
N GLU A 85 -9.56 -6.15 16.38
CA GLU A 85 -8.98 -6.40 17.72
C GLU A 85 -8.88 -7.89 18.10
N GLY A 86 -9.69 -8.76 17.52
CA GLY A 86 -9.60 -10.22 17.69
C GLY A 86 -8.59 -10.91 16.77
N ASN A 87 -8.14 -10.23 15.71
CA ASN A 87 -7.31 -10.82 14.65
C ASN A 87 -5.87 -10.27 14.64
N LEU A 88 -5.69 -9.00 15.02
CA LEU A 88 -4.43 -8.27 14.88
C LEU A 88 -4.10 -7.48 16.15
N LYS A 89 -2.81 -7.45 16.49
CA LYS A 89 -2.25 -6.56 17.51
C LYS A 89 -2.01 -5.15 16.94
N ASP A 90 -1.98 -4.13 17.79
CA ASP A 90 -1.73 -2.73 17.39
C ASP A 90 -0.47 -2.54 16.53
N LEU A 91 0.61 -3.27 16.82
CA LEU A 91 1.83 -3.25 16.01
C LEU A 91 1.60 -3.80 14.59
N GLN A 92 0.85 -4.90 14.46
CA GLN A 92 0.50 -5.49 13.16
C GLN A 92 -0.42 -4.56 12.35
N ILE A 93 -1.36 -3.90 13.02
CA ILE A 93 -2.22 -2.87 12.41
C ILE A 93 -1.37 -1.69 11.95
N THR A 94 -0.41 -1.24 12.77
CA THR A 94 0.52 -0.16 12.43
C THR A 94 1.36 -0.51 11.20
N ASP A 95 1.86 -1.75 11.11
CA ASP A 95 2.62 -2.25 9.96
C ASP A 95 1.76 -2.23 8.68
N ALA A 96 0.52 -2.72 8.76
CA ALA A 96 -0.41 -2.75 7.62
C ALA A 96 -0.79 -1.34 7.13
N ILE A 97 -1.05 -0.40 8.03
CA ILE A 97 -1.32 1.00 7.68
C ILE A 97 -0.08 1.65 7.05
N SER A 98 1.09 1.35 7.59
CA SER A 98 2.36 1.87 7.05
C SER A 98 2.62 1.36 5.65
N TYR A 99 2.32 0.08 5.37
CA TYR A 99 2.31 -0.44 4.00
C TYR A 99 1.25 0.25 3.13
N ALA A 100 0.02 0.42 3.61
CA ALA A 100 -1.05 1.07 2.86
C ALA A 100 -0.68 2.50 2.41
N ARG A 101 0.08 3.25 3.24
CA ARG A 101 0.62 4.57 2.86
C ARG A 101 1.56 4.53 1.66
N THR A 102 2.26 3.42 1.43
CA THR A 102 3.13 3.27 0.25
C THR A 102 2.36 3.12 -1.06
N LEU A 103 1.05 2.81 -0.98
CA LEU A 103 0.18 2.63 -2.15
C LEU A 103 -0.38 3.97 -2.67
N GLN A 104 -0.24 5.05 -1.91
CA GLN A 104 -0.77 6.35 -2.28
C GLN A 104 -0.03 6.95 -3.48
N LYS A 105 -0.75 7.20 -4.57
CA LYS A 105 -0.19 7.87 -5.76
C LYS A 105 -0.38 9.38 -5.75
N TYR A 106 -1.42 9.89 -5.07
CA TYR A 106 -1.78 11.31 -5.12
C TYR A 106 -0.72 12.27 -4.51
N PHE A 107 0.29 11.74 -3.80
CA PHE A 107 1.45 12.53 -3.34
C PHE A 107 2.57 12.68 -4.39
N LYS A 108 2.55 11.93 -5.51
CA LYS A 108 3.41 12.23 -6.66
C LYS A 108 2.71 13.26 -7.54
N LYS A 109 2.78 14.52 -7.12
CA LYS A 109 2.66 15.64 -8.06
C LYS A 109 4.00 15.68 -8.80
N GLU A 110 4.06 15.16 -10.03
CA GLU A 110 5.15 15.48 -10.95
C GLU A 110 5.00 16.96 -11.28
N GLU A 111 5.76 17.80 -10.59
CA GLU A 111 6.11 19.13 -11.08
C GLU A 111 7.26 18.91 -12.05
N ASP A 112 6.93 19.03 -13.34
CA ASP A 112 7.78 19.28 -14.51
C ASP A 112 7.47 18.33 -15.69
N GLU A 113 7.12 18.98 -16.80
CA GLU A 113 6.98 18.50 -18.18
C GLU A 113 5.60 18.05 -18.68
N ASP A 114 4.97 19.01 -19.36
CA ASP A 114 4.01 18.87 -20.44
C ASP A 114 4.27 17.63 -21.33
N GLN A 115 3.58 16.52 -21.08
CA GLN A 115 3.43 15.47 -22.09
C GLN A 115 1.97 15.28 -22.47
N LYS A 116 1.60 16.14 -23.42
CA LYS A 116 0.59 15.97 -24.47
C LYS A 116 0.27 14.49 -24.74
N TYR A 117 -0.96 14.11 -24.48
CA TYR A 117 -1.53 12.86 -24.97
C TYR A 117 -1.52 12.86 -26.50
N GLU A 118 -0.71 12.00 -27.12
CA GLU A 118 -0.87 11.65 -28.53
C GLU A 118 -1.48 10.25 -28.65
N GLU A 119 -2.76 10.26 -29.00
CA GLU A 119 -3.45 9.15 -29.64
C GLU A 119 -2.85 8.94 -31.03
N TYR A 120 -1.97 7.95 -31.19
CA TYR A 120 -1.44 7.59 -32.50
C TYR A 120 -2.30 6.48 -33.13
N SER A 121 -3.24 6.89 -33.99
CA SER A 121 -3.94 6.00 -34.91
C SER A 121 -2.95 5.52 -35.98
N VAL A 122 -2.79 4.21 -36.17
CA VAL A 122 -2.01 3.68 -37.31
C VAL A 122 -2.88 2.79 -38.18
N SER A 123 -3.47 3.40 -39.19
CA SER A 123 -3.83 2.74 -40.44
C SER A 123 -2.63 2.81 -41.41
N GLY A 124 -2.08 1.66 -41.81
CA GLY A 124 -1.40 1.49 -43.11
C GLY A 124 -0.01 0.84 -43.15
N ALA A 125 0.03 -0.46 -43.51
CA ALA A 125 1.04 -1.22 -44.32
C ALA A 125 2.52 -1.32 -43.83
N LEU A 126 3.25 -2.45 -43.87
CA LEU A 126 3.56 -3.35 -44.99
C LEU A 126 4.09 -4.76 -44.53
N VAL A 127 3.48 -5.83 -45.07
CA VAL A 127 4.01 -7.06 -45.74
C VAL A 127 5.37 -7.71 -45.33
N ASP A 128 5.27 -9.04 -45.05
CA ASP A 128 6.23 -10.19 -45.10
C ASP A 128 7.53 -10.17 -44.22
N GLN A 129 8.09 -11.24 -43.63
CA GLN A 129 8.07 -12.67 -43.92
C GLN A 129 8.56 -13.52 -42.72
N LYS A 130 7.84 -14.61 -42.48
CA LYS A 130 8.16 -15.90 -41.82
C LYS A 130 9.64 -16.36 -41.86
N LEU A 131 10.24 -16.73 -40.70
CA LEU A 131 11.05 -17.96 -40.42
C LEU A 131 12.06 -17.83 -39.24
N LEU A 132 11.96 -18.76 -38.28
CA LEU A 132 12.95 -19.26 -37.27
C LEU A 132 13.02 -18.62 -35.84
N PRO A 133 13.40 -19.39 -34.79
CA PRO A 133 12.60 -19.59 -33.56
C PRO A 133 13.33 -19.18 -32.24
N PRO A 134 12.97 -19.75 -31.06
CA PRO A 134 12.40 -19.06 -29.91
C PRO A 134 13.44 -18.54 -28.88
N GLN A 135 13.20 -17.36 -28.31
CA GLN A 135 13.65 -16.99 -26.96
C GLN A 135 12.63 -16.04 -26.31
N SER A 136 12.00 -16.54 -25.25
CA SER A 136 11.39 -15.85 -24.11
C SER A 136 11.40 -14.31 -24.12
N ARG A 137 10.31 -13.70 -24.60
CA ARG A 137 10.03 -12.29 -24.37
C ARG A 137 8.76 -12.20 -23.54
N ARG A 138 8.95 -11.89 -22.25
CA ARG A 138 7.91 -11.67 -21.22
C ARG A 138 6.60 -11.16 -21.82
N GLU A 139 5.57 -12.00 -21.76
CA GLU A 139 4.20 -11.59 -22.00
C GLU A 139 3.85 -10.51 -20.97
N ASN A 140 3.63 -9.31 -21.46
CA ASN A 140 2.93 -8.22 -20.80
C ASN A 140 1.49 -8.65 -20.50
N LYS A 141 1.31 -9.50 -19.50
CA LYS A 141 -0.03 -9.93 -19.07
C LYS A 141 -0.81 -8.75 -18.54
N THR A 142 -1.91 -8.44 -19.21
CA THR A 142 -2.90 -7.41 -18.87
C THR A 142 -3.92 -7.89 -17.83
N GLY A 143 -3.80 -9.14 -17.39
CA GLY A 143 -4.69 -9.78 -16.41
C GLY A 143 -4.22 -11.18 -16.02
N PHE A 144 -5.04 -11.86 -15.21
CA PHE A 144 -4.85 -13.24 -14.79
C PHE A 144 -6.15 -14.05 -14.95
N TYR A 145 -6.02 -15.38 -15.06
CA TYR A 145 -7.16 -16.29 -15.15
C TYR A 145 -7.33 -17.05 -13.83
N GLU A 146 -8.58 -17.33 -13.47
CA GLU A 146 -8.93 -18.20 -12.35
C GLU A 146 -10.01 -19.19 -12.83
N THR A 147 -9.89 -20.47 -12.47
CA THR A 147 -10.84 -21.51 -12.89
C THR A 147 -11.59 -22.04 -11.68
N ASN A 148 -12.92 -22.03 -11.72
CA ASN A 148 -13.73 -22.56 -10.63
C ASN A 148 -13.82 -24.10 -10.65
N GLU A 149 -14.37 -24.69 -9.60
CA GLU A 149 -14.56 -26.14 -9.43
C GLU A 149 -15.40 -26.80 -10.54
N ASN A 150 -16.18 -26.01 -11.28
CA ASN A 150 -17.00 -26.46 -12.41
C ASN A 150 -16.25 -26.35 -13.75
N GLY A 151 -14.97 -25.96 -13.74
CA GLY A 151 -14.12 -25.84 -14.93
C GLY A 151 -14.31 -24.56 -15.74
N GLN A 152 -15.02 -23.56 -15.23
CA GLN A 152 -15.23 -22.29 -15.91
C GLN A 152 -14.11 -21.30 -15.56
N SER A 153 -13.48 -20.73 -16.59
CA SER A 153 -12.42 -19.73 -16.43
C SER A 153 -12.98 -18.31 -16.47
N ILE A 154 -12.56 -17.51 -15.50
CA ILE A 154 -12.86 -16.08 -15.41
C ILE A 154 -11.57 -15.29 -15.58
N PHE A 155 -11.62 -14.27 -16.44
CA PHE A 155 -10.47 -13.44 -16.75
C PHE A 155 -10.57 -12.10 -16.03
N PHE A 156 -9.57 -11.81 -15.21
CA PHE A 156 -9.47 -10.58 -14.43
C PHE A 156 -8.42 -9.66 -15.02
N ASN A 157 -8.86 -8.56 -15.60
CA ASN A 157 -7.94 -7.51 -16.04
C ASN A 157 -7.44 -6.68 -14.85
N TYR A 158 -6.21 -6.18 -14.94
CA TYR A 158 -5.68 -5.23 -13.95
C TYR A 158 -6.36 -3.85 -13.98
N ASP A 159 -7.18 -3.57 -15.00
CA ASP A 159 -8.07 -2.41 -15.07
C ASP A 159 -9.40 -2.60 -14.33
N GLY A 160 -9.67 -3.82 -13.82
CA GLY A 160 -10.86 -4.18 -13.07
C GLY A 160 -12.03 -4.69 -13.91
N SER A 161 -11.90 -4.79 -15.24
CA SER A 161 -12.91 -5.42 -16.09
C SER A 161 -12.85 -6.95 -15.98
N ILE A 162 -14.00 -7.59 -15.83
CA ILE A 162 -14.16 -9.04 -15.72
C ILE A 162 -14.88 -9.55 -16.97
N TRP A 163 -14.29 -10.56 -17.61
CA TRP A 163 -14.91 -11.24 -18.74
C TRP A 163 -15.05 -12.73 -18.43
N THR A 164 -16.23 -13.27 -18.68
CA THR A 164 -16.51 -14.71 -18.64
C THR A 164 -16.78 -15.18 -20.07
N ASN A 165 -16.19 -16.29 -20.47
CA ASN A 165 -16.64 -17.00 -21.68
C ASN A 165 -17.63 -18.11 -21.27
#